data_AF-A0A7C4RI30-F1
#
_entry.id   AF-A0A7C4RI30-F1
#
_cell.length_a   1.000
_cell.length_b   1.000
_cell.length_c   1.000
_cell.angle_alpha   90.00
_cell.angle_beta   90.00
_cell.angle_gamma   90.00
#
_symmetry.space_group_name_H-M   'P 1'
#
loop_
_entity.id
_entity.type
_entity.pdbx_description
1 polymer ?
#
loop_
_entity_poly.entity_id
_entity_poly.type
_entity_poly.pdbx_seq_one_letter_code
_entity_poly.pdbx_strand_id
1 'polypeptide(L)'
;MLREKDIDHYIMLHLSGRTISSLFFIELLLLLLMNLHLADLINVILSLFSVFLIPGMFLIVVFLKDSSKISITELMVLSLSTSVLAISSIVILSAYLSYPLNNIFLYLVLVSILSVVTIIYVVTSKEVTITFSKAEVFHIPLSIICFLFLVDIFFNLPHYPPPDEAIYLLNARYLLLKGELFGFSYSYWRDKIVVLMLDGRYLWISIVSAFISFANISPIHANLIGFIFLFGITLSIPLLMPSPCRNDVLSRLFSLIFGLISPFII
;
A
#
# COMPACT_ATOMS: atom_id res chain seq x y z
N MET A 1 9.82 22.75 -5.10
CA MET A 1 11.00 23.58 -5.43
C MET A 1 11.51 24.18 -4.12
N LEU A 2 12.41 23.46 -3.42
CA LEU A 2 12.94 23.88 -2.11
C LEU A 2 14.15 24.80 -2.35
N ARG A 3 14.21 25.95 -1.66
CA ARG A 3 15.33 26.89 -1.74
C ARG A 3 16.54 26.31 -0.99
N GLU A 4 17.73 26.58 -1.51
CA GLU A 4 19.07 26.18 -1.01
C GLU A 4 19.35 26.48 0.48
N LYS A 5 18.54 27.30 1.16
CA LYS A 5 18.70 27.63 2.58
C LYS A 5 18.09 26.62 3.56
N ASP A 6 17.32 25.63 3.09
CA ASP A 6 16.68 24.64 3.96
C ASP A 6 17.53 23.38 4.19
N ILE A 7 18.72 23.28 3.59
CA ILE A 7 19.54 22.06 3.52
C ILE A 7 20.03 21.58 4.90
N ASP A 8 20.19 22.47 5.88
CA ASP A 8 20.78 22.14 7.19
C ASP A 8 19.88 21.32 8.14
N HIS A 9 18.62 21.06 7.74
CA HIS A 9 17.63 20.38 8.58
C HIS A 9 17.14 19.03 8.04
N TYR A 10 17.70 18.55 6.93
CA TYR A 10 17.27 17.30 6.29
C TYR A 10 18.38 16.26 6.24
N ILE A 11 18.05 15.02 6.59
CA ILE A 11 18.89 13.86 6.31
C ILE A 11 18.61 13.46 4.86
N MET A 12 19.66 13.29 4.06
CA MET A 12 19.56 12.88 2.66
C MET A 12 20.04 11.45 2.49
N LEU A 13 19.24 10.63 1.83
CA LEU A 13 19.56 9.25 1.48
C LEU A 13 19.59 9.13 -0.04
N HIS A 14 20.76 8.81 -0.58
CA HIS A 14 20.95 8.61 -2.01
C HIS A 14 20.63 7.17 -2.39
N LEU A 15 19.63 6.98 -3.26
CA LEU A 15 19.31 5.68 -3.83
C LEU A 15 20.22 5.40 -5.02
N SER A 16 21.16 4.49 -4.82
CA SER A 16 22.00 3.92 -5.87
C SER A 16 21.41 2.59 -6.40
N GLY A 17 21.88 2.12 -7.55
CA GLY A 17 21.50 0.80 -8.06
C GLY A 17 21.75 -0.34 -7.06
N ARG A 18 22.80 -0.24 -6.23
CA ARG A 18 23.09 -1.23 -5.17
C ARG A 18 22.05 -1.22 -4.06
N THR A 19 21.64 -0.04 -3.59
CA THR A 19 20.62 0.08 -2.54
C THR A 19 19.26 -0.44 -3.02
N ILE A 20 18.91 -0.20 -4.29
CA ILE A 20 17.67 -0.70 -4.87
C ILE A 20 17.71 -2.22 -5.01
N SER A 21 18.84 -2.79 -5.45
CA SER A 21 19.01 -4.24 -5.49
C SER A 21 18.90 -4.88 -4.09
N SER A 22 19.50 -4.28 -3.04
CA SER A 22 19.33 -4.79 -1.67
C SER A 22 17.88 -4.72 -1.18
N LEU A 23 17.17 -3.63 -1.52
CA LEU A 23 15.75 -3.49 -1.18
C LEU A 23 14.90 -4.56 -1.89
N PHE A 24 15.25 -4.94 -3.12
CA PHE A 24 14.56 -6.01 -3.85
C PHE A 24 14.75 -7.37 -3.16
N PHE A 25 15.93 -7.67 -2.63
CA PHE A 25 16.13 -8.90 -1.86
C PHE A 25 15.40 -8.90 -0.51
N ILE A 26 15.34 -7.75 0.17
CA ILE A 26 14.52 -7.58 1.38
C ILE A 26 13.05 -7.84 1.04
N GLU A 27 12.57 -7.31 -0.08
CA GLU A 27 11.21 -7.50 -0.53
C GLU A 27 10.88 -8.96 -0.83
N LEU A 28 11.76 -9.66 -1.54
CA LEU A 28 11.64 -11.11 -1.76
C LEU A 28 11.58 -11.90 -0.45
N LEU A 29 12.39 -11.51 0.55
CA LEU A 29 12.38 -12.15 1.87
C LEU A 29 11.05 -11.92 2.59
N LEU A 30 10.50 -10.70 2.54
CA LEU A 30 9.21 -10.37 3.16
C LEU A 30 8.07 -11.16 2.52
N LEU A 31 8.03 -11.23 1.17
CA LEU A 31 7.03 -12.03 0.45
C LEU A 31 7.18 -13.53 0.73
N LEU A 32 8.40 -14.03 0.91
CA LEU A 32 8.63 -15.41 1.32
C LEU A 32 8.11 -15.67 2.74
N LEU A 33 8.39 -14.77 3.68
CA LEU A 33 7.93 -14.87 5.08
C LEU A 33 6.41 -14.93 5.17
N MET A 34 5.70 -14.14 4.35
CA MET A 34 4.23 -14.18 4.31
C MET A 34 3.66 -15.51 3.81
N ASN A 35 4.38 -16.19 2.92
CA ASN A 35 4.00 -17.50 2.40
C ASN A 35 4.23 -18.65 3.40
N LEU A 36 5.04 -18.44 4.44
CA LEU A 36 5.31 -19.46 5.46
C LEU A 36 4.18 -19.63 6.49
N HIS A 37 3.06 -18.88 6.36
CA HIS A 37 1.88 -18.98 7.22
C HIS A 37 2.20 -18.92 8.73
N LEU A 38 3.10 -18.01 9.12
CA LEU A 38 3.54 -17.89 10.53
C LEU A 38 2.38 -17.52 11.47
N ALA A 39 1.62 -16.48 11.11
CA ALA A 39 0.36 -16.10 11.76
C ALA A 39 -0.38 -15.07 10.88
N ASP A 40 -1.71 -15.10 10.86
CA ASP A 40 -2.54 -14.12 10.13
C ASP A 40 -2.19 -12.66 10.51
N LEU A 41 -2.01 -12.37 11.80
CA LEU A 41 -1.61 -11.05 12.30
C LEU A 41 -0.27 -10.58 11.71
N ILE A 42 0.73 -11.47 11.70
CA ILE A 42 2.05 -11.16 11.14
C ILE A 42 1.92 -10.89 9.65
N ASN A 43 1.12 -11.67 8.93
CA ASN A 43 0.91 -11.46 7.50
C ASN A 43 0.20 -10.14 7.20
N VAL A 44 -0.77 -9.71 8.02
CA VAL A 44 -1.37 -8.37 7.89
C VAL A 44 -0.30 -7.29 8.01
N ILE A 45 0.55 -7.38 9.03
CA ILE A 45 1.63 -6.42 9.26
C ILE A 45 2.63 -6.42 8.10
N LEU A 46 3.08 -7.59 7.67
CA LEU A 46 4.03 -7.73 6.57
C LEU A 46 3.45 -7.20 5.26
N SER A 47 2.15 -7.40 5.01
CA SER A 47 1.50 -6.93 3.78
C SER A 47 1.57 -5.40 3.62
N LEU A 48 1.51 -4.62 4.70
CA LEU A 48 1.70 -3.17 4.64
C LEU A 48 3.03 -2.83 3.95
N PHE A 49 4.09 -3.55 4.31
CA PHE A 49 5.43 -3.31 3.78
C PHE A 49 5.63 -3.94 2.40
N SER A 50 5.37 -5.23 2.25
CA SER A 50 5.70 -5.99 1.03
C SER A 50 4.69 -5.84 -0.11
N VAL A 51 3.46 -5.47 0.20
CA VAL A 51 2.40 -5.37 -0.83
C VAL A 51 2.15 -3.91 -1.15
N PHE A 52 2.10 -3.03 -0.14
CA PHE A 52 1.69 -1.65 -0.34
C PHE A 52 2.82 -0.60 -0.35
N LEU A 53 3.80 -0.70 0.56
CA LEU A 53 4.86 0.33 0.67
C LEU A 53 6.05 0.06 -0.25
N ILE A 54 6.68 -1.10 -0.19
CA ILE A 54 7.91 -1.31 -0.96
C ILE A 54 7.61 -1.36 -2.47
N PRO A 55 6.60 -2.11 -2.95
CA PRO A 55 6.33 -2.14 -4.39
C PRO A 55 5.97 -0.78 -5.00
N GLY A 56 5.16 0.02 -4.31
CA GLY A 56 4.81 1.35 -4.78
C GLY A 56 6.01 2.29 -4.81
N MET A 57 6.91 2.21 -3.82
CA MET A 57 8.16 2.97 -3.81
C MET A 57 9.04 2.62 -5.01
N PHE A 58 9.19 1.33 -5.33
CA PHE A 58 9.93 0.87 -6.50
C PHE A 58 9.38 1.45 -7.80
N LEU A 59 8.05 1.39 -7.97
CA LEU A 59 7.39 1.95 -9.14
C LEU A 59 7.64 3.46 -9.25
N ILE A 60 7.41 4.21 -8.17
CA ILE A 60 7.57 5.68 -8.17
C ILE A 60 9.02 6.07 -8.49
N VAL A 61 9.98 5.45 -7.82
CA VAL A 61 11.40 5.77 -7.98
C VAL A 61 11.88 5.57 -9.41
N VAL A 62 11.36 4.58 -10.14
CA VAL A 62 11.68 4.37 -11.56
C VAL A 62 11.10 5.48 -12.46
N PHE A 63 9.90 5.96 -12.16
CA PHE A 63 9.24 7.03 -12.94
C PHE A 63 9.73 8.43 -12.59
N LEU A 64 10.43 8.60 -11.47
CA LEU A 64 11.05 9.88 -11.12
C LEU A 64 12.13 10.28 -12.14
N LYS A 65 12.26 11.60 -12.32
CA LYS A 65 13.34 12.19 -13.11
C LYS A 65 14.67 11.98 -12.39
N ASP A 66 15.74 11.90 -13.17
CA ASP A 66 17.09 11.80 -12.63
C ASP A 66 17.44 13.03 -11.78
N SER A 67 18.19 12.83 -10.70
CA SER A 67 18.53 13.85 -9.69
C SER A 67 17.32 14.49 -8.98
N SER A 68 16.16 13.83 -8.98
CA SER A 68 14.99 14.32 -8.25
C SER A 68 15.14 14.16 -6.73
N LYS A 69 14.53 15.10 -6.00
CA LYS A 69 14.43 15.07 -4.53
C LYS A 69 12.97 14.86 -4.14
N ILE A 70 12.71 13.85 -3.33
CA ILE A 70 11.37 13.54 -2.80
C ILE A 70 11.45 13.39 -1.28
N SER A 71 10.42 13.85 -0.56
CA SER A 71 10.33 13.60 0.89
C SER A 71 9.90 12.16 1.16
N ILE A 72 10.39 11.55 2.24
CA ILE A 72 10.01 10.17 2.56
C ILE A 72 8.50 10.04 2.80
N THR A 73 7.85 11.04 3.42
CA THR A 73 6.41 11.00 3.69
C THR A 73 5.62 11.02 2.39
N GLU A 74 6.00 11.89 1.45
CA GLU A 74 5.39 11.95 0.12
C GLU A 74 5.61 10.65 -0.65
N LEU A 75 6.81 10.07 -0.58
CA LEU A 75 7.11 8.78 -1.20
C LEU A 75 6.25 7.65 -0.61
N MET A 76 6.05 7.59 0.72
CA MET A 76 5.19 6.59 1.38
C MET A 76 3.72 6.76 0.97
N VAL A 77 3.20 7.98 0.98
CA VAL A 77 1.79 8.27 0.62
C VAL A 77 1.51 7.96 -0.86
N LEU A 78 2.39 8.41 -1.74
CA LEU A 78 2.31 8.07 -3.16
C LEU A 78 2.41 6.56 -3.34
N SER A 79 3.30 5.90 -2.61
CA SER A 79 3.48 4.45 -2.70
C SER A 79 2.22 3.67 -2.34
N LEU A 80 1.57 4.03 -1.23
CA LEU A 80 0.30 3.39 -0.84
C LEU A 80 -0.76 3.58 -1.93
N SER A 81 -0.81 4.76 -2.54
CA SER A 81 -1.77 5.05 -3.60
C SER A 81 -1.46 4.28 -4.90
N THR A 82 -0.20 4.25 -5.32
CA THR A 82 0.22 3.57 -6.55
C THR A 82 0.14 2.06 -6.43
N SER A 83 0.51 1.49 -5.28
CA SER A 83 0.39 0.05 -5.03
C SER A 83 -1.06 -0.41 -5.02
N VAL A 84 -1.95 0.30 -4.32
CA VAL A 84 -3.40 -0.01 -4.30
C VAL A 84 -3.96 -0.07 -5.72
N LEU A 85 -3.64 0.93 -6.55
CA LEU A 85 -4.08 0.96 -7.95
C LEU A 85 -3.43 -0.12 -8.81
N ALA A 86 -2.13 -0.40 -8.63
CA ALA A 86 -1.44 -1.42 -9.40
C ALA A 86 -2.00 -2.82 -9.08
N ILE A 87 -2.19 -3.11 -7.80
CA ILE A 87 -2.69 -4.39 -7.30
C ILE A 87 -4.15 -4.61 -7.69
N SER A 88 -5.01 -3.60 -7.52
CA SER A 88 -6.40 -3.69 -7.97
C SER A 88 -6.47 -3.96 -9.48
N SER A 89 -5.62 -3.29 -10.26
CA SER A 89 -5.51 -3.50 -11.71
C SER A 89 -5.07 -4.91 -12.08
N ILE A 90 -4.10 -5.48 -11.36
CA ILE A 90 -3.64 -6.87 -11.54
C ILE A 90 -4.79 -7.84 -11.28
N VAL A 91 -5.52 -7.65 -10.18
CA VAL A 91 -6.66 -8.51 -9.80
C VAL A 91 -7.79 -8.42 -10.83
N ILE A 92 -8.15 -7.20 -11.24
CA ILE A 92 -9.19 -6.97 -12.26
C ILE A 92 -8.79 -7.60 -13.60
N LEU A 93 -7.55 -7.41 -14.04
CA LEU A 93 -7.06 -7.97 -15.30
C LEU A 93 -7.05 -9.50 -15.26
N SER A 94 -6.64 -10.08 -14.14
CA SER A 94 -6.60 -11.53 -13.96
C SER A 94 -8.02 -12.13 -13.94
N ALA A 95 -8.97 -11.45 -13.29
CA ALA A 95 -10.37 -11.83 -13.32
C ALA A 95 -10.99 -11.73 -14.72
N TYR A 96 -10.66 -10.68 -15.49
CA TYR A 96 -11.08 -10.55 -16.89
C TYR A 96 -10.61 -11.73 -17.74
N LEU A 97 -9.37 -12.19 -17.51
CA LEU A 97 -8.80 -13.35 -18.19
C LEU A 97 -9.30 -14.70 -17.63
N SER A 98 -10.26 -14.68 -16.69
CA SER A 98 -10.87 -15.86 -16.05
C SER A 98 -9.86 -16.81 -15.40
N TYR A 99 -8.72 -16.27 -14.94
CA TYR A 99 -7.77 -17.06 -14.15
C TYR A 99 -8.21 -17.06 -12.67
N PRO A 100 -8.24 -18.22 -12.00
CA PRO A 100 -8.41 -18.24 -10.56
C PRO A 100 -7.24 -17.49 -9.93
N LEU A 101 -7.56 -16.58 -9.02
CA LEU A 101 -6.57 -15.77 -8.32
C LEU A 101 -5.97 -16.60 -7.20
N ASN A 102 -4.95 -17.37 -7.53
CA ASN A 102 -4.12 -18.05 -6.54
C ASN A 102 -3.08 -17.06 -5.99
N ASN A 103 -2.87 -17.06 -4.67
CA ASN A 103 -1.85 -16.27 -3.99
C ASN A 103 -0.47 -16.43 -4.67
N ILE A 104 -0.07 -17.66 -5.02
CA ILE A 104 1.21 -17.94 -5.69
C ILE A 104 1.31 -17.22 -7.04
N PHE A 105 0.22 -17.21 -7.82
CA PHE A 105 0.18 -16.53 -9.11
C PHE A 105 0.32 -15.02 -8.93
N LEU A 106 -0.42 -14.43 -8.00
CA LEU A 106 -0.33 -13.00 -7.70
C LEU A 106 1.06 -12.58 -7.21
N TYR A 107 1.69 -13.40 -6.36
CA TYR A 107 3.07 -13.16 -5.95
C TYR A 107 4.05 -13.23 -7.12
N LEU A 108 3.91 -14.23 -8.01
CA LEU A 108 4.74 -14.33 -9.21
C LEU A 108 4.60 -13.10 -10.10
N VAL A 109 3.38 -12.59 -10.28
CA VAL A 109 3.13 -11.36 -11.03
C VAL A 109 3.80 -10.16 -10.35
N LEU A 110 3.64 -10.00 -9.03
CA LEU A 110 4.24 -8.91 -8.27
C LEU A 110 5.78 -8.96 -8.35
N VAL A 111 6.39 -10.12 -8.10
CA VAL A 111 7.84 -10.31 -8.20
C VAL A 111 8.34 -10.06 -9.62
N SER A 112 7.59 -10.48 -10.64
CA SER A 112 7.93 -10.20 -12.04
C SER A 112 7.96 -8.70 -12.31
N ILE A 113 6.95 -7.96 -11.87
CA ILE A 113 6.90 -6.50 -12.00
C ILE A 113 8.09 -5.85 -11.28
N LEU A 114 8.34 -6.23 -10.03
CA LEU A 114 9.44 -5.69 -9.24
C LEU A 114 10.80 -5.99 -9.86
N SER A 115 10.99 -7.17 -10.43
CA SER A 115 12.23 -7.54 -11.10
C SER A 115 12.49 -6.67 -12.34
N VAL A 116 11.46 -6.44 -13.17
CA VAL A 116 11.53 -5.58 -14.35
C VAL A 116 11.85 -4.14 -13.95
N VAL A 117 11.16 -3.62 -12.94
CA VAL A 117 11.36 -2.27 -12.40
C VAL A 117 12.79 -2.11 -11.85
N THR A 118 13.29 -3.11 -11.12
CA THR A 118 14.66 -3.13 -10.59
C THR A 118 15.71 -3.12 -11.71
N ILE A 119 15.52 -3.95 -12.74
CA ILE A 119 16.41 -4.00 -13.90
C ILE A 119 16.42 -2.64 -14.61
N ILE A 120 15.25 -2.04 -14.86
CA ILE A 120 15.14 -0.72 -15.49
C ILE A 120 15.89 0.32 -14.65
N TYR A 121 15.74 0.32 -13.32
CA TYR A 121 16.44 1.26 -12.46
C TYR A 121 17.97 1.10 -12.55
N VAL A 122 18.46 -0.14 -12.42
CA VAL A 122 19.89 -0.43 -12.44
C VAL A 122 20.51 -0.07 -13.80
N VAL A 123 19.82 -0.35 -14.91
CA VAL A 123 20.27 0.00 -16.27
C VAL A 123 20.28 1.51 -16.48
N THR A 124 19.24 2.22 -16.01
CA THR A 124 19.15 3.68 -16.18
C THR A 124 20.12 4.46 -15.28
N SER A 125 20.70 3.81 -14.26
CA SER A 125 21.70 4.41 -13.35
C SER A 125 21.26 5.75 -12.75
N LYS A 126 19.95 5.94 -12.55
CA LYS A 126 19.39 7.17 -11.99
C LYS A 126 19.84 7.36 -10.54
N GLU A 127 20.05 8.62 -10.16
CA GLU A 127 20.29 9.01 -8.79
C GLU A 127 19.05 9.73 -8.24
N VAL A 128 18.34 9.09 -7.32
CA VAL A 128 17.20 9.68 -6.61
C VAL A 128 17.60 9.96 -5.17
N THR A 129 17.33 11.18 -4.69
CA THR A 129 17.63 11.57 -3.32
C THR A 129 16.35 11.62 -2.50
N ILE A 130 16.25 10.77 -1.47
CA ILE A 130 15.19 10.81 -0.49
C ILE A 130 15.60 11.75 0.64
N THR A 131 14.70 12.65 1.01
CA THR A 131 14.92 13.63 2.09
C THR A 131 14.04 13.32 3.30
N PHE A 132 14.61 13.48 4.49
CA PHE A 132 13.94 13.30 5.77
C PHE A 132 14.09 14.57 6.59
N SER A 133 12.99 15.23 6.94
CA SER A 133 12.99 16.28 7.96
C SER A 133 13.11 15.67 9.37
N LYS A 134 13.62 16.44 10.33
CA LYS A 134 13.67 16.01 11.75
C LYS A 134 12.29 15.58 12.26
N ALA A 135 11.22 16.26 11.88
CA ALA A 135 9.87 15.90 12.29
C ALA A 135 9.40 14.57 11.69
N GLU A 136 9.86 14.20 10.49
CA GLU A 136 9.55 12.91 9.85
C GLU A 136 10.22 11.73 10.54
N VAL A 137 11.44 11.93 11.03
CA VAL A 137 12.19 10.91 11.79
C VAL A 137 11.40 10.46 13.03
N PHE A 138 10.61 11.35 13.64
CA PHE A 138 9.74 10.98 14.77
C PHE A 138 8.35 10.54 14.32
N HIS A 139 7.75 11.24 13.36
CA HIS A 139 6.37 10.99 12.94
C HIS A 139 6.20 9.60 12.31
N ILE A 140 7.09 9.19 11.40
CA ILE A 140 6.93 7.92 10.66
C ILE A 140 6.98 6.70 11.59
N PRO A 141 8.01 6.54 12.46
CA PRO A 141 8.03 5.43 13.40
C PRO A 141 6.83 5.43 14.34
N LEU A 142 6.39 6.61 14.81
CA LEU A 142 5.21 6.72 15.66
C LEU A 142 3.94 6.28 14.93
N SER A 143 3.75 6.68 13.67
CA SER A 143 2.63 6.21 12.82
C SER A 143 2.66 4.70 12.65
N ILE A 144 3.84 4.10 12.44
CA ILE A 144 3.99 2.64 12.34
C ILE A 144 3.61 1.96 13.65
N ILE A 145 4.09 2.46 14.80
CA ILE A 145 3.75 1.91 16.12
C ILE A 145 2.24 1.98 16.37
N CYS A 146 1.60 3.11 16.07
CA CYS A 146 0.16 3.25 16.19
C CYS A 146 -0.60 2.30 15.27
N PHE A 147 -0.15 2.11 14.02
CA PHE A 147 -0.72 1.12 13.10
C PHE A 147 -0.62 -0.30 13.67
N LEU A 148 0.56 -0.70 14.16
CA LEU A 148 0.77 -2.03 14.75
C LEU A 148 -0.16 -2.25 15.95
N PHE A 149 -0.28 -1.25 16.82
CA PHE A 149 -1.13 -1.32 18.01
C PHE A 149 -2.62 -1.44 17.65
N LEU A 150 -3.09 -0.67 16.67
CA LEU A 150 -4.48 -0.77 16.21
C LEU A 150 -4.77 -2.12 15.55
N VAL A 151 -3.88 -2.59 14.67
CA VAL A 151 -4.04 -3.89 14.03
C VAL A 151 -4.09 -5.00 15.09
N ASP A 152 -3.22 -5.00 16.09
CA ASP A 152 -3.22 -6.00 17.16
C ASP A 152 -4.54 -5.99 17.97
N ILE A 153 -5.03 -4.81 18.36
CA ILE A 153 -6.31 -4.70 19.09
C ILE A 153 -7.46 -5.25 18.25
N PHE A 154 -7.61 -4.79 17.01
CA PHE A 154 -8.77 -5.12 16.19
C PHE A 154 -8.70 -6.52 15.59
N PHE A 155 -7.51 -7.10 15.45
CA PHE A 155 -7.34 -8.50 15.08
C PHE A 155 -7.92 -9.44 16.14
N ASN A 156 -7.76 -9.10 17.43
CA ASN A 156 -8.20 -9.93 18.55
C ASN A 156 -9.67 -9.70 18.95
N LEU A 157 -10.34 -8.68 18.38
CA LEU A 157 -11.75 -8.41 18.65
C LEU A 157 -12.65 -9.27 17.76
N PRO A 158 -13.76 -9.83 18.30
CA PRO A 158 -14.71 -10.56 17.49
C PRO A 158 -15.39 -9.60 16.49
N HIS A 159 -15.15 -9.84 15.21
CA HIS A 159 -15.74 -9.06 14.12
C HIS A 159 -16.96 -9.77 13.53
N TYR A 160 -18.10 -9.08 13.53
CA TYR A 160 -19.33 -9.54 12.89
C TYR A 160 -19.63 -8.62 11.71
N PRO A 161 -19.34 -9.04 10.46
CA PRO A 161 -19.49 -8.17 9.31
C PRO A 161 -20.96 -7.79 9.13
N PRO A 162 -21.30 -6.48 9.06
CA PRO A 162 -22.63 -6.04 8.71
C PRO A 162 -23.00 -6.49 7.29
N PRO A 163 -24.30 -6.45 6.91
CA PRO A 163 -24.77 -6.97 5.62
C PRO A 163 -24.00 -6.44 4.41
N ASP A 164 -23.66 -5.14 4.40
CA ASP A 164 -22.92 -4.54 3.30
C ASP A 164 -21.49 -5.09 3.20
N GLU A 165 -20.78 -5.20 4.33
CA GLU A 165 -19.44 -5.79 4.37
C GLU A 165 -19.46 -7.26 3.97
N ALA A 166 -20.48 -8.01 4.41
CA ALA A 166 -20.67 -9.40 4.02
C ALA A 166 -20.83 -9.55 2.49
N ILE A 167 -21.52 -8.62 1.82
CA ILE A 167 -21.63 -8.59 0.35
C ILE A 167 -20.27 -8.31 -0.30
N TYR A 168 -19.48 -7.37 0.23
CA TYR A 168 -18.12 -7.12 -0.27
C TYR A 168 -17.21 -8.33 -0.12
N LEU A 169 -17.24 -8.99 1.05
CA LEU A 169 -16.48 -10.20 1.33
C LEU A 169 -16.91 -11.38 0.45
N LEU A 170 -18.21 -11.54 0.22
CA LEU A 170 -18.74 -12.56 -0.68
C LEU A 170 -18.21 -12.33 -2.09
N ASN A 171 -18.36 -11.12 -2.63
CA ASN A 171 -17.86 -10.78 -3.96
C ASN A 171 -16.35 -10.94 -4.08
N ALA A 172 -15.59 -10.59 -3.04
CA ALA A 172 -14.15 -10.80 -3.03
C ALA A 172 -13.79 -12.30 -3.12
N ARG A 173 -14.49 -13.16 -2.37
CA ARG A 173 -14.30 -14.62 -2.45
C ARG A 173 -14.67 -15.19 -3.81
N TYR A 174 -15.77 -14.73 -4.41
CA TYR A 174 -16.17 -15.16 -5.76
C TYR A 174 -15.14 -14.71 -6.80
N LEU A 175 -14.62 -13.50 -6.68
CA LEU A 175 -13.57 -12.98 -7.56
C LEU A 175 -12.31 -13.85 -7.44
N LEU A 176 -11.92 -14.21 -6.22
CA LEU A 176 -10.76 -15.06 -5.97
C LEU A 176 -10.92 -16.47 -6.56
N LEU A 177 -12.05 -17.11 -6.29
CA LEU A 177 -12.27 -18.53 -6.61
C LEU A 177 -12.69 -18.77 -8.05
N LYS A 178 -13.44 -17.85 -8.65
CA LYS A 178 -14.07 -18.04 -9.97
C LYS A 178 -13.66 -16.99 -11.00
N GLY A 179 -13.01 -15.90 -10.59
CA GLY A 179 -12.83 -14.73 -11.46
C GLY A 179 -14.14 -14.01 -11.76
N GLU A 180 -15.19 -14.24 -10.97
CA GLU A 180 -16.55 -13.75 -11.20
C GLU A 180 -17.00 -12.82 -10.07
N LEU A 181 -17.90 -11.88 -10.37
CA LEU A 181 -18.58 -11.06 -9.37
C LEU A 181 -20.05 -11.48 -9.27
N PHE A 182 -20.52 -11.76 -8.06
CA PHE A 182 -21.87 -12.25 -7.82
C PHE A 182 -22.88 -11.11 -7.85
N GLY A 183 -24.06 -11.34 -8.44
CA GLY A 183 -25.14 -10.35 -8.47
C GLY A 183 -25.02 -9.27 -9.55
N PHE A 184 -24.07 -9.40 -10.47
CA PHE A 184 -23.95 -8.48 -11.59
C PHE A 184 -23.95 -9.21 -12.95
N SER A 185 -24.63 -8.64 -13.94
CA SER A 185 -24.94 -9.32 -15.21
C SER A 185 -23.74 -9.41 -16.16
N TYR A 186 -23.20 -10.62 -16.36
CA TYR A 186 -22.02 -11.00 -17.16
C TYR A 186 -21.87 -10.31 -18.54
N SER A 187 -22.96 -9.84 -19.16
CA SER A 187 -22.91 -9.15 -20.46
C SER A 187 -22.44 -7.69 -20.38
N TYR A 188 -22.60 -7.02 -19.24
CA TYR A 188 -22.11 -5.64 -19.04
C TYR A 188 -20.58 -5.58 -18.86
N TRP A 189 -19.99 -6.68 -18.42
CA TRP A 189 -18.61 -6.78 -17.93
C TRP A 189 -17.55 -6.82 -19.02
N ARG A 190 -17.88 -7.45 -20.15
CA ARG A 190 -16.90 -7.76 -21.19
C ARG A 190 -16.47 -6.51 -21.99
N ASP A 191 -17.34 -5.50 -22.03
CA ASP A 191 -17.20 -4.38 -22.97
C ASP A 191 -16.64 -3.09 -22.35
N LYS A 192 -16.48 -2.99 -21.01
CA LYS A 192 -16.12 -1.72 -20.35
C LYS A 192 -15.16 -1.83 -19.16
N ILE A 193 -13.92 -2.29 -19.39
CA ILE A 193 -12.82 -2.27 -18.40
C ILE A 193 -12.62 -0.89 -17.74
N VAL A 194 -12.78 0.20 -18.51
CA VAL A 194 -12.61 1.57 -18.01
C VAL A 194 -13.69 1.96 -17.00
N VAL A 195 -14.95 1.54 -17.22
CA VAL A 195 -16.04 1.77 -16.24
C VAL A 195 -15.81 0.96 -14.98
N LEU A 196 -15.23 -0.23 -15.13
CA LEU A 196 -14.96 -1.15 -14.04
C LEU A 196 -13.84 -0.66 -13.10
N MET A 197 -12.83 0.03 -13.63
CA MET A 197 -11.80 0.69 -12.83
C MET A 197 -12.28 1.97 -12.12
N LEU A 198 -13.30 2.63 -12.66
CA LEU A 198 -13.84 3.88 -12.13
C LEU A 198 -15.03 3.69 -11.17
N ASP A 199 -15.63 2.50 -11.12
CA ASP A 199 -16.64 2.17 -10.12
C ASP A 199 -15.97 1.85 -8.78
N GLY A 200 -16.20 2.73 -7.81
CA GLY A 200 -15.63 2.62 -6.47
C GLY A 200 -15.95 1.29 -5.77
N ARG A 201 -17.07 0.63 -6.10
CA ARG A 201 -17.41 -0.67 -5.51
C ARG A 201 -16.50 -1.78 -6.00
N TYR A 202 -16.16 -1.82 -7.29
CA TYR A 202 -15.24 -2.83 -7.83
C TYR A 202 -13.82 -2.57 -7.45
N LEU A 203 -13.42 -1.30 -7.41
CA LEU A 203 -12.12 -0.93 -6.85
C LEU A 203 -12.01 -1.47 -5.42
N TRP A 204 -13.02 -1.27 -4.58
CA TRP A 204 -13.01 -1.80 -3.21
C TRP A 204 -12.98 -3.34 -3.16
N ILE A 205 -13.81 -4.03 -3.94
CA ILE A 205 -13.83 -5.51 -3.98
C ILE A 205 -12.47 -6.06 -4.42
N SER A 206 -11.86 -5.47 -5.45
CA SER A 206 -10.54 -5.90 -5.94
C SER A 206 -9.44 -5.66 -4.93
N ILE A 207 -9.48 -4.54 -4.19
CA ILE A 207 -8.54 -4.25 -3.09
C ILE A 207 -8.70 -5.29 -1.97
N VAL A 208 -9.92 -5.57 -1.53
CA VAL A 208 -10.19 -6.57 -0.48
C VAL A 208 -9.76 -7.96 -0.93
N SER A 209 -10.05 -8.34 -2.18
CA SER A 209 -9.64 -9.61 -2.77
C SER A 209 -8.12 -9.74 -2.80
N ALA A 210 -7.45 -8.69 -3.28
CA ALA A 210 -6.01 -8.64 -3.31
C ALA A 210 -5.41 -8.73 -1.92
N PHE A 211 -5.96 -8.01 -0.95
CA PHE A 211 -5.48 -8.05 0.42
C PHE A 211 -5.63 -9.44 1.03
N ILE A 212 -6.79 -10.10 0.87
CA ILE A 212 -7.00 -11.48 1.33
C ILE A 212 -5.96 -12.43 0.70
N SER A 213 -5.71 -12.29 -0.60
CA SER A 213 -4.83 -13.18 -1.35
C SER A 213 -3.34 -12.93 -1.07
N PHE A 214 -2.90 -11.67 -1.14
CA PHE A 214 -1.52 -11.29 -0.86
C PHE A 214 -1.17 -11.35 0.63
N ALA A 215 -2.06 -10.98 1.55
CA ALA A 215 -1.81 -11.20 2.97
C ALA A 215 -2.04 -12.67 3.36
N ASN A 216 -2.67 -13.47 2.51
CA ASN A 216 -2.91 -14.89 2.78
C ASN A 216 -3.60 -15.10 4.15
N ILE A 217 -4.62 -14.28 4.41
CA ILE A 217 -5.37 -14.22 5.67
C ILE A 217 -6.77 -14.80 5.50
N SER A 218 -7.39 -15.19 6.61
CA SER A 218 -8.82 -15.49 6.60
C SER A 218 -9.64 -14.26 6.19
N PRO A 219 -10.68 -14.41 5.34
CA PRO A 219 -11.55 -13.30 4.93
C PRO A 219 -12.26 -12.58 6.09
N ILE A 220 -12.34 -13.19 7.28
CA ILE A 220 -12.92 -12.55 8.47
C ILE A 220 -12.07 -11.36 8.95
N HIS A 221 -10.77 -11.37 8.67
CA HIS A 221 -9.81 -10.32 9.03
C HIS A 221 -9.62 -9.28 7.90
N ALA A 222 -10.42 -9.35 6.83
CA ALA A 222 -10.22 -8.45 5.70
C ALA A 222 -10.58 -7.00 6.01
N ASN A 223 -11.39 -6.75 7.06
CA ASN A 223 -11.68 -5.41 7.59
C ASN A 223 -10.40 -4.65 7.99
N LEU A 224 -9.32 -5.35 8.33
CA LEU A 224 -8.05 -4.75 8.71
C LEU A 224 -7.37 -3.97 7.58
N ILE A 225 -7.78 -4.16 6.32
CA ILE A 225 -7.36 -3.32 5.19
C ILE A 225 -7.65 -1.83 5.44
N GLY A 226 -8.70 -1.52 6.20
CA GLY A 226 -9.04 -0.16 6.60
C GLY A 226 -7.92 0.53 7.37
N PHE A 227 -7.14 -0.21 8.17
CA PHE A 227 -6.01 0.35 8.92
C PHE A 227 -4.82 0.72 8.03
N ILE A 228 -4.65 0.04 6.89
CA ILE A 228 -3.62 0.41 5.89
C ILE A 228 -3.99 1.76 5.26
N PHE A 229 -5.28 1.98 4.95
CA PHE A 229 -5.76 3.28 4.48
C PHE A 229 -5.68 4.35 5.56
N LEU A 230 -6.03 4.03 6.80
CA LEU A 230 -5.90 4.95 7.94
C LEU A 230 -4.45 5.38 8.13
N PHE A 231 -3.51 4.45 8.03
CA PHE A 231 -2.08 4.75 8.04
C PHE A 231 -1.70 5.72 6.90
N GLY A 232 -2.16 5.47 5.67
CA GLY A 232 -1.94 6.40 4.55
C GLY A 232 -2.54 7.80 4.78
N ILE A 233 -3.75 7.88 5.33
CA ILE A 233 -4.39 9.14 5.70
C ILE A 233 -3.55 9.88 6.73
N THR A 234 -3.09 9.20 7.80
CA THR A 234 -2.27 9.83 8.85
C THR A 234 -0.96 10.38 8.32
N LEU A 235 -0.33 9.72 7.34
CA LEU A 235 0.87 10.21 6.67
C LEU A 235 0.58 11.38 5.71
N SER A 236 -0.62 11.43 5.11
CA SER A 236 -0.99 12.48 4.15
C SER A 236 -1.35 13.82 4.81
N ILE A 237 -1.90 13.81 6.04
CA ILE A 237 -2.35 15.04 6.71
C ILE A 237 -1.21 16.07 6.85
N PRO A 238 0.01 15.73 7.31
CA PRO A 238 1.14 16.67 7.33
C PRO A 238 1.49 17.29 5.96
N LEU A 239 1.26 16.57 4.86
CA LEU A 239 1.55 17.08 3.51
C LEU A 239 0.58 18.19 3.09
N LEU A 240 -0.65 18.17 3.61
CA LEU A 240 -1.67 19.20 3.39
C LEU A 240 -1.45 20.45 4.24
N MET A 241 -0.60 20.37 5.28
CA MET A 241 -0.31 21.50 6.15
C MET A 241 0.63 22.53 5.49
N PRO A 242 0.51 23.82 5.85
CA PRO A 242 1.48 24.84 5.48
C PRO A 242 2.91 24.46 5.92
N SER A 243 3.92 24.91 5.17
CA SER A 243 5.34 24.61 5.46
C SER A 243 5.79 24.86 6.91
N PRO A 244 5.37 25.93 7.62
CA PRO A 244 5.79 26.13 9.02
C PRO A 244 5.23 25.04 9.95
N CYS A 245 3.97 24.64 9.78
CA CYS A 245 3.34 23.61 10.61
C CYS A 245 3.85 22.21 10.26
N ARG A 246 4.17 21.96 8.98
CA ARG A 246 4.67 20.67 8.49
C ARG A 246 5.99 20.23 9.13
N ASN A 247 6.83 21.19 9.49
CA ASN A 247 8.15 20.91 10.07
C ASN A 247 8.16 20.93 11.60
N ASP A 248 7.02 21.27 12.22
CA ASP A 248 6.86 21.26 13.66
C ASP A 248 6.41 19.87 14.17
N VAL A 249 7.05 19.40 15.23
CA VAL A 249 6.80 18.06 15.80
C VAL A 249 5.42 18.01 16.45
N LEU A 250 5.02 19.08 17.16
CA LEU A 250 3.74 19.13 17.85
C LEU A 250 2.57 19.14 16.87
N SER A 251 2.66 19.94 15.81
CA SER A 251 1.67 19.94 14.73
C SER A 251 1.50 18.56 14.08
N ARG A 252 2.62 17.85 13.83
CA ARG A 252 2.56 16.48 13.28
C ARG A 252 1.95 15.46 14.25
N LEU A 253 2.22 15.60 15.55
CA LEU A 253 1.60 14.76 16.57
C LEU A 253 0.08 15.00 16.64
N PHE A 254 -0.35 16.26 16.56
CA PHE A 254 -1.77 16.59 16.49
C PHE A 254 -2.44 16.00 15.23
N SER A 255 -1.79 16.08 14.07
CA SER A 255 -2.33 15.44 12.85
C SER A 255 -2.44 13.93 12.96
N LEU A 256 -1.48 13.28 13.63
CA LEU A 256 -1.54 11.85 13.86
C LEU A 256 -2.78 11.49 14.69
N ILE A 257 -2.96 12.18 15.82
CA ILE A 257 -4.11 11.98 16.72
C ILE A 257 -5.42 12.23 15.95
N PHE A 258 -5.50 13.33 15.22
CA PHE A 258 -6.67 13.68 14.43
C PHE A 258 -6.98 12.61 13.37
N GLY A 259 -5.96 12.14 12.63
CA GLY A 259 -6.10 11.11 11.62
C GLY A 259 -6.58 9.79 12.20
N LEU A 260 -6.03 9.35 13.34
CA LEU A 260 -6.39 8.11 14.00
C LEU A 260 -7.80 8.14 14.61
N ILE A 261 -8.23 9.29 15.14
CA ILE A 261 -9.53 9.42 15.81
C ILE A 261 -10.66 9.70 14.80
N SER A 262 -10.36 10.28 13.63
CA SER A 262 -11.36 10.66 12.62
C SER A 262 -12.39 9.58 12.27
N PRO A 263 -12.04 8.28 12.12
CA PRO A 263 -13.02 7.24 11.82
C PRO A 263 -13.99 6.93 12.96
N PHE A 264 -13.65 7.32 14.19
CA PHE A 264 -14.44 7.05 15.41
C PHE A 264 -15.36 8.21 15.81
N ILE A 265 -15.27 9.34 15.11
CA ILE A 265 -16.08 10.54 15.39
C ILE A 265 -17.41 10.54 14.59
N ILE A 266 -17.53 9.68 13.57
CA ILE A 266 -18.69 9.56 12.69
C ILE A 266 -19.52 8.35 13.11
#